data_AF-A0A0M1JUA7-F1
#
_entry.id   AF-A0A0M1JUA7-F1
#
_cell.length_a   1.000
_cell.length_b   1.000
_cell.length_c   1.000
_cell.angle_alpha   90.00
_cell.angle_beta   90.00
_cell.angle_gamma   90.00
#
_symmetry.space_group_name_H-M   'P 1'
#
loop_
_entity.id
_entity.type
_entity.pdbx_description
1 polymer ?
#
loop_
_entity_poly.entity_id
_entity_poly.type
_entity_poly.pdbx_seq_one_letter_code
_entity_poly.pdbx_strand_id
1 'polypeptide(L)'
;MVTITLTNEQEKFLEEQIKTGKYKNYQELISKAFEALVKQEKSQEILEIRGSESAQKLLNQKLEQLSRERVNNQNQTSDPQRQELAQEFTQLCKETQALHADRPLTDAEIQEEINAYRRGE
;
A
#
# COMPACT_ATOMS: atom_id res chain seq x y z
N MET A 1 7.21 27.83 12.34
CA MET A 1 7.48 26.63 13.17
C MET A 1 6.58 25.53 12.65
N VAL A 2 7.14 24.38 12.26
CA VAL A 2 6.34 23.23 11.80
C VAL A 2 5.99 22.40 13.03
N THR A 3 4.71 22.22 13.31
CA THR A 3 4.23 21.32 14.36
C THR A 3 4.05 19.93 13.77
N ILE A 4 4.93 19.01 14.12
CA ILE A 4 4.84 17.61 13.72
C ILE A 4 4.25 16.84 14.89
N THR A 5 3.11 16.19 14.69
CA THR A 5 2.52 15.30 15.70
C THR A 5 3.19 13.94 15.57
N LEU A 6 3.91 13.52 16.60
CA LEU A 6 4.60 12.22 16.66
C LEU A 6 3.74 11.24 17.46
N THR A 7 3.84 9.95 17.15
CA THR A 7 3.26 8.91 18.00
C THR A 7 4.16 8.63 19.20
N ASN A 8 3.58 8.12 20.31
CA ASN A 8 4.34 7.77 21.52
C ASN A 8 5.51 6.81 21.25
N GLU A 9 5.40 5.95 20.23
CA GLU A 9 6.48 5.04 19.82
C GLU A 9 7.60 5.76 19.08
N GLN A 10 7.25 6.73 18.22
CA GLN A 10 8.23 7.55 17.50
C GLN A 10 9.01 8.45 18.47
N GLU A 11 8.35 9.01 19.49
CA GLU A 11 9.01 9.82 20.52
C GLU A 11 10.03 9.00 21.32
N LYS A 12 9.65 7.80 21.78
CA LYS A 12 10.58 6.89 22.49
C LYS A 12 11.78 6.52 21.64
N PHE A 13 11.56 6.21 20.36
CA PHE A 13 12.64 5.87 19.44
C PHE A 13 13.61 7.05 19.23
N LEU A 14 13.10 8.26 19.06
CA LEU A 14 13.93 9.46 18.94
C LEU A 14 14.74 9.74 20.21
N GLU A 15 14.14 9.57 21.38
CA GLU A 15 14.83 9.71 22.67
C GLU A 15 15.95 8.70 22.84
N GLU A 16 15.73 7.43 22.47
CA GLU A 16 16.76 6.39 22.53
C GLU A 16 17.95 6.72 21.62
N GLN A 17 17.67 7.20 20.40
CA GLN A 17 18.73 7.59 19.47
C GLN A 17 19.53 8.80 19.96
N ILE A 18 18.90 9.77 20.62
CA ILE A 18 19.62 10.89 21.25
C ILE A 18 20.43 10.40 22.46
N LYS A 19 19.89 9.49 23.28
CA LYS A 19 20.61 8.87 24.41
C LYS A 19 21.84 8.08 23.97
N THR A 20 21.83 7.50 22.77
CA THR A 20 23.02 6.82 22.21
C THR A 20 24.16 7.79 21.86
N GLY A 21 23.95 9.11 21.93
CA GLY A 21 24.95 10.14 21.68
C GLY A 21 25.30 10.34 20.21
N LYS A 22 24.64 9.61 19.29
CA LYS A 22 24.88 9.69 17.84
C LYS A 22 24.36 10.98 17.21
N TYR A 23 23.40 11.64 17.83
CA TYR A 23 22.78 12.87 17.35
C TYR A 23 22.63 13.87 18.50
N LYS A 24 22.94 15.15 18.24
CA LYS A 24 22.93 16.20 19.28
C LYS A 24 21.53 16.76 19.53
N ASN A 25 20.65 16.67 18.54
CA ASN A 25 19.30 17.22 18.62
C ASN A 25 18.33 16.44 17.71
N TYR A 26 17.04 16.49 18.02
CA TYR A 26 15.95 15.91 17.22
C TYR A 26 15.99 16.37 15.76
N GLN A 27 16.31 17.65 15.53
CA GLN A 27 16.40 18.21 14.18
C GLN A 27 17.53 17.57 13.34
N GLU A 28 18.67 17.27 13.97
CA GLU A 28 19.82 16.64 13.29
C GLU A 28 19.47 15.19 12.90
N LEU A 29 18.83 14.46 13.81
CA LEU A 29 18.37 13.09 13.57
C LEU A 29 17.36 13.07 12.40
N ILE A 30 16.34 13.92 12.46
CA ILE A 30 15.31 14.02 11.41
C ILE A 30 15.94 14.39 10.06
N SER A 31 16.87 15.33 10.05
CA SER A 31 17.56 15.74 8.81
C SER A 31 18.39 14.61 8.22
N LYS A 32 19.10 13.84 9.06
CA LYS A 32 19.86 12.66 8.62
C LYS A 32 18.97 11.51 8.17
N ALA A 33 17.82 11.32 8.79
CA ALA A 33 16.82 10.34 8.37
C ALA A 33 16.28 10.68 6.98
N PHE A 34 15.94 11.95 6.73
CA PHE A 34 15.54 12.40 5.39
C PHE A 34 16.67 12.28 4.37
N GLU A 35 17.91 12.63 4.73
CA GLU A 35 19.08 12.45 3.85
C GLU A 35 19.28 10.96 3.48
N ALA A 36 19.09 10.05 4.44
CA ALA A 36 19.17 8.61 4.23
C ALA A 36 18.05 8.09 3.33
N LEU A 37 16.81 8.57 3.50
CA LEU A 37 15.69 8.21 2.63
C LEU A 37 15.93 8.68 1.19
N VAL A 38 16.37 9.93 1.00
CA VAL A 38 16.70 10.47 -0.34
C VAL A 38 17.85 9.70 -0.99
N LYS A 39 18.85 9.27 -0.20
CA LYS A 39 19.92 8.39 -0.71
C LYS A 39 19.40 7.01 -1.07
N GLN A 40 18.52 6.43 -0.26
CA GLN A 40 17.93 5.12 -0.53
C GLN A 40 17.06 5.13 -1.80
N GLU A 41 16.26 6.18 -2.00
CA GLU A 41 15.50 6.39 -3.25
C GLU A 41 16.44 6.50 -4.46
N LYS A 42 17.53 7.28 -4.35
CA LYS A 42 18.53 7.42 -5.43
C LYS A 42 19.31 6.13 -5.71
N SER A 43 19.60 5.33 -4.69
CA SER A 43 20.33 4.07 -4.83
C SER A 43 19.45 2.92 -5.33
N GLN A 44 18.12 3.01 -5.17
CA GLN A 44 17.18 2.02 -5.70
C GLN A 44 16.90 2.21 -7.20
N GLU A 45 17.32 3.32 -7.82
CA GLU A 45 17.01 3.62 -9.23
C GLU A 45 18.15 3.47 -10.23
N ILE A 46 19.37 3.13 -9.83
CA ILE A 46 20.46 2.88 -10.79
C ILE A 46 20.78 1.40 -10.81
N LEU A 47 19.91 0.62 -11.47
CA LEU A 47 20.36 -0.63 -12.08
C LEU A 47 21.42 -0.24 -13.11
N GLU A 48 22.70 -0.44 -12.81
CA GLU A 48 23.78 -0.35 -13.79
C GLU A 48 23.61 -1.50 -14.80
N ILE A 49 22.68 -1.29 -15.74
CA ILE A 49 22.53 -2.16 -16.89
C ILE A 49 23.68 -1.81 -17.81
N ARG A 50 24.55 -2.79 -18.06
CA ARG A 50 25.62 -2.75 -19.05
C ARG A 50 25.00 -2.73 -20.46
N GLY A 51 24.36 -1.63 -20.83
CA GLY A 51 23.68 -1.40 -22.09
C GLY A 51 23.99 -0.01 -22.63
N SER A 52 23.99 0.14 -23.95
CA SER A 52 24.25 1.42 -24.63
C SER A 52 23.27 2.51 -24.18
N GLU A 53 23.68 3.79 -24.27
CA GLU A 53 22.85 4.95 -23.87
C GLU A 53 21.42 4.91 -24.44
N SER A 54 21.25 4.32 -25.63
CA SER A 54 19.95 4.08 -26.27
C SER A 54 19.00 3.19 -25.45
N ALA A 55 19.52 2.15 -24.80
CA ALA A 55 18.73 1.22 -23.99
C ALA A 55 18.31 1.87 -22.66
N GLN A 56 19.19 2.68 -22.07
CA GLN A 56 18.87 3.44 -20.85
C GLN A 56 17.78 4.49 -21.13
N LYS A 57 17.87 5.19 -22.27
CA LYS A 57 16.84 6.15 -22.68
C LYS A 57 15.47 5.49 -22.88
N LEU A 58 15.43 4.32 -23.51
CA LEU A 58 14.20 3.56 -23.71
C LEU A 58 13.58 3.10 -22.38
N LEU A 59 14.42 2.64 -21.44
CA LEU A 59 13.99 2.23 -20.11
C LEU A 59 13.39 3.40 -19.34
N ASN A 60 14.08 4.55 -19.30
CA ASN A 60 13.59 5.75 -18.61
C ASN A 60 12.26 6.23 -19.20
N GLN A 61 12.12 6.22 -20.52
CA GLN A 61 10.86 6.58 -21.18
C GLN A 61 9.72 5.62 -20.80
N LYS A 62 10.00 4.31 -20.71
CA LYS A 62 9.03 3.30 -20.26
C LYS A 62 8.65 3.49 -18.79
N LEU A 63 9.61 3.80 -17.92
CA LEU A 63 9.36 4.09 -16.51
C LEU A 63 8.49 5.34 -16.32
N GLU A 64 8.76 6.40 -17.07
CA GLU A 64 7.93 7.62 -17.05
C GLU A 64 6.50 7.33 -17.51
N GLN A 65 6.30 6.55 -18.57
CA GLN A 65 4.96 6.16 -19.03
C GLN A 65 4.20 5.38 -17.95
N LEU A 66 4.84 4.36 -17.35
CA LEU A 66 4.23 3.57 -16.28
C LEU A 66 3.89 4.43 -15.06
N SER A 67 4.75 5.39 -14.70
CA SER A 67 4.48 6.31 -13.59
C SER A 67 3.23 7.15 -13.84
N ARG A 68 3.06 7.68 -15.06
CA ARG A 68 1.88 8.47 -15.46
C ARG A 68 0.61 7.63 -15.49
N GLU A 69 0.68 6.41 -16.00
CA GLU A 69 -0.45 5.48 -16.03
C GLU A 69 -0.90 5.05 -14.63
N ARG A 70 0.03 4.86 -13.69
CA ARG A 70 -0.32 4.57 -12.28
C ARG A 70 -1.03 5.75 -11.63
N VAL A 71 -0.53 6.97 -11.80
CA VAL A 71 -1.17 8.17 -11.26
C VAL A 71 -2.57 8.35 -11.85
N ASN A 72 -2.73 8.12 -13.17
CA ASN A 72 -4.05 8.19 -13.81
C ASN A 72 -5.01 7.09 -13.33
N ASN A 73 -4.54 5.86 -13.11
CA ASN A 73 -5.36 4.77 -12.57
C ASN A 73 -5.71 4.96 -11.10
N GLN A 74 -4.82 5.55 -10.29
CA GLN A 74 -5.12 5.90 -8.89
C GLN A 74 -6.18 7.00 -8.77
N ASN A 75 -6.32 7.86 -9.79
CA ASN A 75 -7.42 8.82 -9.87
C ASN A 75 -8.74 8.22 -10.40
N GLN A 76 -8.73 6.97 -10.89
CA GLN A 76 -9.93 6.25 -11.34
C GLN A 76 -10.55 5.36 -10.25
N THR A 77 -9.87 5.14 -9.11
CA THR A 77 -10.41 4.35 -7.98
C THR A 77 -11.36 5.13 -7.08
N SER A 78 -11.62 6.40 -7.38
CA SER A 78 -12.54 7.29 -6.67
C SER A 78 -13.80 7.57 -7.48
N ASP A 79 -14.35 6.55 -8.16
CA ASP A 79 -15.72 6.62 -8.67
C ASP A 79 -16.69 6.50 -7.48
N PRO A 80 -17.34 7.60 -7.05
CA PRO A 80 -18.20 7.60 -5.87
C PRO A 80 -19.36 6.61 -6.00
N GLN A 81 -19.84 6.38 -7.23
CA GLN A 81 -20.93 5.45 -7.51
C GLN A 81 -20.51 3.99 -7.28
N ARG A 82 -19.25 3.65 -7.63
CA ARG A 82 -18.70 2.32 -7.34
C ARG A 82 -18.49 2.10 -5.85
N GLN A 83 -18.11 3.14 -5.11
CA GLN A 83 -17.95 3.05 -3.66
C GLN A 83 -19.30 2.88 -2.97
N GLU A 84 -20.31 3.64 -3.38
CA GLU A 84 -21.69 3.52 -2.89
C GLU A 84 -22.26 2.12 -3.17
N LEU A 85 -22.12 1.63 -4.41
CA LEU A 85 -22.57 0.30 -4.78
C LEU A 85 -21.86 -0.82 -3.99
N ALA A 86 -20.56 -0.68 -3.75
CA ALA A 86 -19.81 -1.65 -2.94
C ALA A 86 -20.27 -1.65 -1.48
N GLN A 87 -20.62 -0.48 -0.94
CA GLN A 87 -21.16 -0.35 0.42
C GLN A 87 -22.55 -0.99 0.51
N GLU A 88 -23.44 -0.72 -0.44
CA GLU A 88 -24.78 -1.33 -0.50
C GLU A 88 -24.69 -2.86 -0.61
N PHE A 89 -23.84 -3.37 -1.50
CA PHE A 89 -23.64 -4.81 -1.65
C PHE A 89 -23.12 -5.46 -0.35
N THR A 90 -22.14 -4.82 0.30
CA THR A 90 -21.61 -5.30 1.58
C THR A 90 -22.69 -5.35 2.66
N GLN A 91 -23.55 -4.32 2.71
CA GLN A 91 -24.64 -4.25 3.66
C GLN A 91 -25.68 -5.35 3.41
N LEU A 92 -26.08 -5.57 2.14
CA LEU A 92 -26.99 -6.64 1.74
C LEU A 92 -26.46 -8.02 2.13
N CYS A 93 -25.16 -8.29 1.92
CA CYS A 93 -24.55 -9.56 2.32
C CYS A 93 -24.63 -9.78 3.84
N LYS A 94 -24.38 -8.74 4.64
CA LYS A 94 -24.47 -8.84 6.11
C LYS A 94 -25.89 -9.11 6.58
N GLU A 95 -26.87 -8.40 6.01
CA GLU A 95 -28.28 -8.61 6.32
C GLU A 95 -28.73 -10.02 5.96
N THR A 96 -28.31 -10.52 4.80
CA THR A 96 -28.59 -11.88 4.35
C THR A 96 -27.97 -12.92 5.30
N GLN A 97 -26.71 -12.74 5.68
CA GLN A 97 -26.04 -13.63 6.64
C GLN A 97 -26.71 -13.60 8.02
N ALA A 98 -27.17 -12.44 8.46
CA ALA A 98 -27.90 -12.29 9.72
C ALA A 98 -29.26 -13.02 9.69
N LEU A 99 -29.97 -13.02 8.56
CA LEU A 99 -31.20 -13.79 8.37
C LEU A 99 -30.96 -15.31 8.45
N HIS A 100 -29.76 -15.76 8.07
CA HIS A 100 -29.37 -17.17 8.12
C HIS A 100 -28.57 -17.54 9.38
N ALA A 101 -28.59 -16.70 10.43
CA ALA A 101 -27.86 -16.94 11.68
C ALA A 101 -28.29 -18.23 12.39
N ASP A 102 -29.56 -18.62 12.27
CA ASP A 102 -30.11 -19.83 12.89
C ASP A 102 -29.68 -21.13 12.18
N ARG A 103 -29.22 -21.02 10.93
CA ARG A 103 -28.73 -22.14 10.13
C ARG A 103 -27.51 -21.70 9.32
N PRO A 104 -26.34 -21.55 9.96
CA PRO A 104 -25.12 -21.21 9.26
C PRO A 104 -24.76 -22.31 8.26
N LEU A 105 -24.31 -21.92 7.07
CA LEU A 105 -23.75 -22.88 6.12
C LEU A 105 -22.54 -23.56 6.75
N THR A 106 -22.51 -24.89 6.67
CA THR A 106 -21.35 -25.68 7.07
C THR A 106 -20.31 -25.72 5.94
N ASP A 107 -19.04 -25.88 6.29
CA ASP A 107 -17.96 -26.05 5.31
C ASP A 107 -18.21 -27.22 4.35
N ALA A 108 -18.93 -28.25 4.81
CA ALA A 108 -19.31 -29.40 3.99
C ALA A 108 -20.32 -29.03 2.89
N GLU A 109 -21.37 -28.27 3.23
CA GLU A 109 -22.37 -27.77 2.27
C GLU A 109 -21.72 -26.81 1.26
N ILE A 110 -20.81 -25.95 1.71
CA ILE A 110 -20.04 -25.05 0.82
C ILE A 110 -19.19 -25.86 -0.16
N GLN A 111 -18.51 -26.91 0.33
CA GLN A 111 -17.65 -27.72 -0.51
C GLN A 111 -18.44 -28.56 -1.52
N GLU A 112 -19.63 -29.02 -1.15
CA GLU A 112 -20.56 -29.72 -2.04
C GLU A 112 -21.01 -28.83 -3.19
N GLU A 113 -21.41 -27.59 -2.90
CA GLU A 113 -21.81 -26.60 -3.90
C GLU A 113 -20.67 -26.25 -4.86
N ILE A 114 -19.45 -26.02 -4.33
CA ILE A 114 -18.25 -25.79 -5.15
C ILE A 114 -17.97 -26.98 -6.08
N ASN A 115 -18.19 -28.20 -5.58
CA ASN A 115 -17.99 -29.41 -6.37
C ASN A 115 -19.06 -29.57 -7.46
N ALA A 116 -20.32 -29.24 -7.18
CA ALA A 116 -21.40 -29.21 -8.17
C ALA A 116 -21.10 -28.22 -9.29
N TYR A 117 -20.73 -26.98 -8.93
CA TYR A 117 -20.32 -25.96 -9.91
C TYR A 117 -19.14 -26.42 -10.79
N ARG A 118 -18.15 -27.12 -10.22
CA ARG A 118 -17.02 -27.69 -10.98
C ARG A 118 -17.43 -28.83 -11.91
N ARG A 119 -18.50 -29.56 -11.59
CA ARG A 119 -19.09 -30.60 -12.45
C ARG A 119 -20.03 -30.03 -13.52
N GLY A 120 -20.37 -28.74 -13.43
CA GLY A 120 -21.32 -28.08 -14.33
C GLY A 120 -22.77 -28.45 -14.04
N GLU A 121 -23.06 -28.86 -12.80
CA GLU A 121 -24.42 -29.06 -12.27
C GLU A 121 -25.01 -27.74 -11.78
#